data_AF-A0A9D7LU75-F1
#
_entry.id   AF-A0A9D7LU75-F1
#
_cell.length_a   1.000
_cell.length_b   1.000
_cell.length_c   1.000
_cell.angle_alpha   90.00
_cell.angle_beta   90.00
_cell.angle_gamma   90.00
#
_symmetry.space_group_name_H-M   'P 1'
#
loop_
_entity.id
_entity.type
_entity.pdbx_description
1 polymer ?
#
loop_
_entity_poly.entity_id
_entity_poly.type
_entity_poly.pdbx_seq_one_letter_code
_entity_poly.pdbx_strand_id
1 'polypeptide(L)' 'MQAFLATPLGREVEAILAPHLERLAEFELEDIAAIAVDETPQGLDPDAYEYRTQHPGWTEEVFIISDDGFGWIVLTRT' A
#
# COMPACT_ATOMS: atom_id res chain seq x y z
N MET A 1 -4.11 16.26 7.14
CA MET A 1 -3.52 14.92 6.95
C MET A 1 -2.20 15.11 6.21
N GLN A 2 -1.06 14.82 6.84
CA GLN A 2 0.26 14.99 6.20
C GLN A 2 0.45 13.82 5.21
N ALA A 3 0.33 14.12 3.92
CA ALA A 3 0.69 13.17 2.87
C ALA A 3 2.20 12.95 2.91
N PHE A 4 2.63 11.77 3.34
CA PHE A 4 4.03 11.37 3.34
C PHE A 4 4.38 10.90 1.93
N LEU A 5 4.73 11.83 1.04
CA LEU A 5 5.28 11.52 -0.27
C LEU A 5 6.62 12.23 -0.41
N ALA A 6 7.68 11.44 -0.62
CA ALA A 6 8.77 11.67 -1.59
C ALA A 6 10.11 11.06 -1.13
N THR A 7 10.13 9.76 -0.86
CA THR A 7 11.28 8.98 -1.38
C THR A 7 10.93 8.70 -2.85
N PRO A 8 11.81 8.96 -3.83
CA PRO A 8 11.54 8.61 -5.21
C PRO A 8 11.49 7.09 -5.33
N LEU A 9 10.29 6.55 -5.16
CA LEU A 9 9.93 5.19 -5.48
C LEU A 9 10.16 5.04 -6.99
N GLY A 10 11.12 4.20 -7.39
CA GLY A 10 11.49 4.07 -8.81
C GLY A 10 10.27 3.72 -9.68
N ARG A 11 10.38 3.87 -11.01
CA ARG A 11 9.29 3.57 -11.98
C ARG A 11 8.62 2.20 -11.78
N GLU A 12 9.36 1.24 -11.24
CA GLU A 12 8.87 -0.11 -10.94
C GLU A 12 7.72 -0.07 -9.92
N VAL A 13 7.85 0.76 -8.88
CA VAL A 13 6.83 0.93 -7.84
C VAL A 13 5.62 1.69 -8.36
N GLU A 14 5.81 2.65 -9.27
CA GLU A 14 4.72 3.40 -9.89
C GLU A 14 3.75 2.46 -10.64
N ALA A 15 4.27 1.46 -11.35
CA ALA A 15 3.44 0.46 -12.04
C ALA A 15 2.63 -0.42 -11.08
N ILE A 16 3.15 -0.65 -9.86
CA ILE A 16 2.45 -1.40 -8.81
C ILE A 16 1.38 -0.52 -8.16
N LEU A 17 1.67 0.76 -7.90
CA LEU A 17 0.77 1.67 -7.20
C LEU A 17 -0.33 2.27 -8.08
N ALA A 18 -0.09 2.48 -9.37
CA ALA A 18 -1.04 3.16 -10.27
C ALA A 18 -2.44 2.52 -10.26
N PRO A 19 -2.60 1.18 -10.36
CA PRO A 19 -3.92 0.54 -10.30
C PRO A 19 -4.61 0.68 -8.95
N HIS A 20 -3.86 0.88 -7.85
CA HIS A 20 -4.43 1.13 -6.53
C HIS A 20 -4.91 2.57 -6.43
N LEU A 21 -4.12 3.53 -6.92
CA LEU A 21 -4.49 4.93 -6.95
C LEU A 21 -5.73 5.19 -7.82
N GLU A 22 -5.83 4.52 -8.98
CA GLU A 22 -7.02 4.58 -9.84
C GLU A 22 -8.26 4.07 -9.11
N ARG A 23 -8.18 2.90 -8.45
CA ARG A 23 -9.28 2.37 -7.64
C ARG A 23 -9.65 3.32 -6.50
N LEU A 24 -8.68 3.85 -5.76
CA LEU A 24 -8.95 4.77 -4.65
C LEU A 24 -9.67 6.03 -5.13
N ALA A 25 -9.29 6.56 -6.29
CA ALA A 25 -9.93 7.72 -6.91
C ALA A 25 -11.38 7.41 -7.36
N GLU A 26 -11.68 6.18 -7.80
CA GLU A 26 -13.04 5.78 -8.21
C GLU A 26 -14.02 5.68 -7.04
N PHE A 27 -13.55 5.33 -5.84
CA PHE A 27 -14.41 5.07 -4.69
C PHE A 27 -14.49 6.25 -3.69
N GLU A 28 -13.98 7.45 -4.02
CA GLU A 28 -13.80 8.57 -3.08
C GLU A 28 -13.05 8.15 -1.80
N LEU A 29 -12.18 7.14 -1.90
CA LEU A 29 -11.42 6.55 -0.79
C LEU A 29 -10.17 7.36 -0.47
N GLU A 30 -10.22 8.67 -0.68
CA GLU A 30 -9.09 9.59 -0.44
C GLU A 30 -8.52 9.45 0.98
N ASP A 31 -9.32 8.92 1.92
CA ASP A 31 -8.98 8.69 3.32
C ASP A 31 -8.64 7.22 3.67
N ILE A 32 -8.80 6.26 2.75
CA ILE A 32 -9.02 4.85 3.10
C ILE A 32 -7.83 3.90 2.80
N ALA A 33 -6.78 4.33 2.10
CA ALA A 33 -5.57 3.51 2.02
C ALA A 33 -4.30 4.33 2.22
N ALA A 34 -3.50 3.91 3.20
CA ALA A 34 -2.15 4.42 3.38
C ALA A 34 -1.16 3.47 2.69
N ILE A 35 -0.21 4.03 1.94
CA ILE A 35 0.83 3.25 1.25
C ILE A 35 2.12 3.40 2.05
N ALA A 36 2.66 2.29 2.52
CA ALA A 36 3.97 2.22 3.15
C ALA A 36 4.94 1.51 2.22
N VAL A 37 6.16 2.04 2.08
CA VAL A 37 7.20 1.42 1.26
C VAL A 37 8.46 1.24 2.09
N ASP A 38 9.05 0.05 1.99
CA ASP A 38 10.25 -0.43 2.67
C ASP A 38 10.15 -0.56 4.20
N GLU A 39 9.02 -0.18 4.81
CA GLU A 39 8.76 -0.37 6.25
C GLU A 39 7.31 -0.80 6.48
N THR A 40 7.14 -1.88 7.25
CA THR A 40 5.82 -2.26 7.79
C THR A 40 5.43 -1.28 8.91
N PRO A 41 4.23 -0.66 8.85
CA PRO A 41 3.75 0.23 9.90
C PRO A 41 3.78 -0.42 11.30
N GLN A 42 4.18 0.33 12.32
CA GLN A 42 4.15 -0.16 13.70
C GLN A 42 2.73 -0.50 14.14
N GLY A 43 2.56 -1.69 14.72
CA GLY A 43 1.25 -2.19 15.17
C GLY A 43 0.46 -2.96 14.12
N LEU A 44 1.01 -3.13 12.91
CA LEU A 44 0.48 -4.05 11.90
C LEU A 44 1.02 -5.46 12.18
N ASP A 45 0.14 -6.45 12.23
CA ASP A 45 0.53 -7.86 12.28
C ASP A 45 1.05 -8.27 10.89
N PRO A 46 2.34 -8.65 10.74
CA PRO A 46 2.94 -8.95 9.44
C PRO A 46 2.29 -10.12 8.72
N ASP A 47 1.60 -11.01 9.43
CA ASP A 47 0.96 -12.19 8.84
C ASP A 47 -0.56 -11.99 8.58
N ALA A 48 -1.11 -10.83 8.94
CA ALA A 48 -2.54 -10.51 8.80
C ALA A 48 -2.89 -9.81 7.48
N TYR A 49 -2.10 -10.02 6.42
CA TYR A 49 -2.42 -9.50 5.11
C TYR A 49 -3.64 -10.24 4.53
N GLU A 50 -4.52 -9.49 3.87
CA GLU A 50 -5.65 -10.04 3.11
C GLU A 50 -5.20 -10.54 1.74
N TYR A 51 -4.21 -9.85 1.18
CA TYR A 51 -3.68 -10.14 -0.13
C TYR A 51 -2.16 -9.96 -0.14
N ARG A 52 -1.46 -10.89 -0.81
CA ARG A 52 -0.03 -10.82 -1.02
C ARG A 52 0.31 -11.17 -2.46
N THR A 53 1.11 -10.32 -3.10
CA THR A 53 1.58 -10.52 -4.47
C THR A 53 3.08 -10.29 -4.58
N GLN A 54 3.72 -11.08 -5.44
CA GLN A 54 5.11 -10.91 -5.80
C GLN A 54 5.21 -10.20 -7.16
N HIS A 55 6.00 -9.13 -7.17
CA HIS A 55 6.43 -8.39 -8.34
C HIS A 55 7.94 -8.56 -8.52
N PRO A 56 8.51 -8.28 -9.70
CA PRO A 56 9.95 -8.27 -9.87
C PRO A 56 10.63 -7.30 -8.87
N GLY A 57 11.35 -7.84 -7.89
CA GLY A 57 12.08 -7.07 -6.89
C GLY A 57 11.25 -6.54 -5.71
N TRP A 58 9.94 -6.85 -5.66
CA TRP A 58 9.02 -6.32 -4.66
C TRP A 58 8.00 -7.35 -4.21
N THR A 59 7.69 -7.37 -2.92
CA THR A 59 6.50 -7.99 -2.35
C THR A 59 5.50 -6.89 -2.04
N GLU A 60 4.26 -7.09 -2.45
CA GLU A 60 3.12 -6.27 -2.09
C GLU A 60 2.23 -7.03 -1.12
N GLU A 61 1.92 -6.40 0.02
CA GLU A 61 1.02 -6.91 1.04
C GLU A 61 -0.07 -5.88 1.32
N VAL A 62 -1.33 -6.29 1.21
CA VAL A 62 -2.49 -5.43 1.44
C VAL A 62 -3.19 -5.88 2.70
N PHE A 63 -3.38 -4.94 3.61
CA PHE A 63 -4.03 -5.13 4.91
C PHE A 63 -5.30 -4.30 4.94
N ILE A 64 -6.40 -4.88 5.40
CA ILE A 64 -7.63 -4.16 5.72
C ILE A 64 -7.73 -4.15 7.24
N ILE A 65 -7.71 -2.96 7.83
CA ILE A 65 -7.65 -2.77 9.28
C ILE A 65 -8.97 -2.25 9.87
N SER A 66 -9.98 -2.04 9.01
CA SER A 66 -11.27 -1.51 9.41
C SER A 66 -12.37 -1.86 8.39
N ASP A 67 -13.60 -2.01 8.89
CA ASP A 67 -14.80 -2.32 8.09
C ASP A 67 -15.24 -1.16 7.19
N ASP A 68 -14.74 0.06 7.45
CA ASP A 68 -14.91 1.22 6.57
C ASP A 68 -13.98 1.19 5.35
N GLY A 69 -13.17 0.12 5.23
CA GLY A 69 -12.23 -0.10 4.15
C GLY A 69 -10.82 0.39 4.46
N PHE A 70 -10.57 1.04 5.61
CA PHE A 70 -9.24 1.58 5.92
C PHE A 70 -8.19 0.47 5.91
N GLY A 71 -7.08 0.71 5.22
CA GLY A 71 -6.07 -0.32 4.95
C GLY A 71 -4.67 0.20 4.69
N TRP A 72 -3.73 -0.74 4.64
CA TRP A 72 -2.34 -0.49 4.26
C TRP A 72 -1.98 -1.28 3.01
N ILE A 73 -1.27 -0.62 2.09
CA ILE A 73 -0.52 -1.30 1.03
C ILE A 73 0.94 -1.18 1.42
N VAL A 74 1.58 -2.29 1.78
CA VAL A 74 2.98 -2.36 2.17
C VAL A 74 3.79 -2.95 1.02
N LEU A 75 4.78 -2.20 0.55
CA LEU A 75 5.71 -2.65 -0.47
C LEU A 75 7.08 -2.92 0.16
N THR A 76 7.55 -4.15 0.10
CA THR A 76 8.84 -4.57 0.68
C THR A 76 9.75 -5.10 -0.42
N ARG A 77 10.99 -4.64 -0.48
CA ARG A 77 11.98 -5.11 -1.46
C ARG A 77 12.38 -6.57 -1.19
N THR A 78 12.37 -7.42 -2.22
CA THR A 78 12.76 -8.84 -2.16
C THR A 78 14.20 -9.09 -2.58
#